data_AF-A0A947H868-F1
#
_entry.id   AF-A0A947H868-F1
#
_cell.length_a   1.000
_cell.length_b   1.000
_cell.length_c   1.000
_cell.angle_alpha   90.00
_cell.angle_beta   90.00
_cell.angle_gamma   90.00
#
_symmetry.space_group_name_H-M   'P 1'
#
loop_
_entity.id
_entity.type
_entity.pdbx_description
1 polymer ?
#
loop_
_entity_poly.entity_id
_entity_poly.type
_entity_poly.pdbx_seq_one_letter_code
_entity_poly.pdbx_strand_id
1 'polypeptide(L)'
;MTALVLFFLAISPAWALLSLPSPNPDSRLTDLSEKLSEVYLQSMASRLERYPFEVRAVFLPQTQGVNLAFYAEKLFRHWHMPEKSMLLAVALDRRKIGVHIGKALKAELKQAASSEISLPAKSTPAQKSPSASRSPEQEQDHLELLPGVVDDMAKSFTAKGPSSARPSQPPIASSPALEQMVDSNTETGNPLESPRSTRSQNLLPIFLLLGFLLLSGLSAWVLRFWQRQKAQKDLIAKFSLEGQASFNQIETVYARLDSLLPQFHGYQGETHDKLKLFLRELTHLQNRYDQIFDSFEDQVQLLVHPQAQSEALDFFQSLESDLEKGLALFQQAQTVLKNLTELKQKNASQLATLQTQKNHFSQELYELRKLHPQLKLVRLSPVFQRYHEQLKQMELSNNRDPMRVEKELQDWQKELRKLERDLQSLPHLWLQFNGDLRKRIEGLQKRSESKTLLSAQQNKLLQEVQHLHKNMLQAIEQGDLERINQLNEVFTLKLQGLEAQI
;
A
#
# COMPACT_ATOMS: atom_id res chain seq x y z
N MET A 1 -9.20 34.58 -35.08
CA MET A 1 -9.03 33.57 -34.03
C MET A 1 -9.72 32.28 -34.47
N THR A 2 -9.02 31.40 -35.18
CA THR A 2 -9.65 30.22 -35.85
C THR A 2 -8.85 28.92 -35.71
N ALA A 3 -7.59 28.97 -35.26
CA ALA A 3 -6.77 27.77 -35.05
C ALA A 3 -7.11 26.99 -33.76
N LEU A 4 -7.63 27.67 -32.72
CA LEU A 4 -7.79 27.06 -31.39
C LEU A 4 -8.92 26.00 -31.33
N VAL A 5 -9.94 26.13 -32.19
CA VAL A 5 -11.12 25.23 -32.19
C VAL A 5 -10.79 23.86 -32.83
N LEU A 6 -9.88 23.82 -33.79
CA LEU A 6 -9.50 22.59 -34.49
C LEU A 6 -8.62 21.65 -33.66
N PHE A 7 -7.94 22.14 -32.62
CA PHE A 7 -7.10 21.29 -31.76
C PHE A 7 -7.93 20.46 -30.75
N PHE A 8 -9.08 20.98 -30.29
CA PHE A 8 -9.95 20.27 -29.35
C PHE A 8 -10.76 19.12 -29.98
N LEU A 9 -10.94 19.12 -31.30
CA LEU A 9 -11.61 18.02 -32.02
C LEU A 9 -10.70 16.81 -32.27
N ALA A 10 -9.39 16.90 -31.98
CA ALA A 10 -8.41 15.85 -32.25
C ALA A 10 -8.18 14.85 -31.09
N ILE A 11 -8.76 15.08 -29.91
CA ILE A 11 -8.58 14.21 -28.72
C ILE A 11 -9.94 13.78 -28.15
N SER A 12 -10.75 13.14 -29.00
CA SER A 12 -11.80 12.24 -28.52
C SER A 12 -11.23 10.82 -28.48
N PRO A 13 -11.01 10.21 -27.29
CA PRO A 13 -10.72 8.79 -27.23
C PRO A 13 -11.93 8.03 -27.75
N ALA A 14 -11.72 7.01 -28.59
CA ALA A 14 -12.80 6.12 -28.99
C ALA A 14 -13.19 5.21 -27.81
N TRP A 15 -14.06 5.69 -26.93
CA TRP A 15 -14.69 4.87 -25.90
C TRP A 15 -15.62 3.86 -26.61
N ALA A 16 -15.08 2.68 -26.89
CA ALA A 16 -15.87 1.56 -27.37
C ALA A 16 -16.91 1.22 -26.29
N LEU A 17 -18.16 1.55 -26.57
CA LEU A 17 -19.31 1.24 -25.72
C LEU A 17 -19.49 -0.27 -25.65
N LEU A 18 -18.88 -0.89 -24.62
CA LEU A 18 -19.47 -2.07 -24.00
C LEU A 18 -20.83 -1.66 -23.45
N SER A 19 -21.86 -1.86 -24.28
CA SER A 19 -23.25 -1.79 -23.84
C SER A 19 -23.44 -2.64 -22.59
N LEU A 20 -24.31 -2.18 -21.69
CA LEU A 20 -24.75 -3.00 -20.58
C LEU A 20 -25.72 -4.05 -21.15
N PRO A 21 -25.38 -5.36 -21.19
CA PRO A 21 -26.34 -6.39 -21.58
C PRO A 21 -27.52 -6.42 -20.62
N SER A 22 -28.65 -6.98 -21.05
CA SER A 22 -29.67 -7.50 -20.14
C SER A 22 -29.16 -8.76 -19.41
N PRO A 23 -29.62 -9.05 -18.19
CA PRO A 23 -29.32 -10.32 -17.55
C PRO A 23 -29.94 -11.48 -18.33
N ASN A 24 -29.26 -12.62 -18.36
CA ASN A 24 -29.88 -13.87 -18.80
C ASN A 24 -31.04 -14.24 -17.82
N PRO A 25 -32.28 -14.44 -18.29
CA PRO A 25 -33.39 -14.83 -17.43
C PRO A 25 -33.25 -16.29 -16.96
N ASP A 26 -32.71 -17.17 -17.81
CA ASP A 26 -32.72 -18.62 -17.61
C ASP A 26 -31.44 -19.15 -16.93
N SER A 27 -30.49 -18.26 -16.61
CA SER A 27 -29.21 -18.65 -15.96
C SER A 27 -28.61 -17.54 -15.10
N ARG A 28 -27.85 -17.96 -14.08
CA ARG A 28 -26.94 -17.07 -13.32
C ARG A 28 -25.74 -16.59 -14.16
N LEU A 29 -25.55 -17.10 -15.38
CA LEU A 29 -24.44 -16.74 -16.27
C LEU A 29 -24.91 -15.97 -17.50
N THR A 30 -24.11 -14.99 -17.92
CA THR A 30 -24.25 -14.28 -19.19
C THR A 30 -22.91 -14.27 -19.91
N ASP A 31 -22.72 -15.13 -20.90
CA ASP A 31 -21.53 -15.09 -21.76
C ASP A 31 -21.77 -14.12 -22.93
N LEU A 32 -20.97 -13.05 -23.00
CA LEU A 32 -20.95 -12.12 -24.14
C LEU A 32 -19.80 -12.41 -25.10
N SER A 33 -19.05 -13.49 -24.88
CA SER A 33 -17.85 -13.83 -25.64
C SER A 33 -18.06 -14.91 -26.69
N GLU A 34 -19.07 -15.77 -26.52
CA GLU A 34 -19.36 -16.96 -27.34
C GLU A 34 -18.18 -17.93 -27.47
N LYS A 35 -17.21 -17.85 -26.54
CA LYS A 35 -15.97 -18.65 -26.52
C LYS A 35 -15.96 -19.75 -25.47
N LEU A 36 -16.93 -19.76 -24.56
CA LEU A 36 -17.02 -20.73 -23.49
C LEU A 36 -17.85 -21.94 -23.92
N SER A 37 -17.39 -23.14 -23.62
CA SER A 37 -18.14 -24.35 -23.96
C SER A 37 -19.38 -24.49 -23.08
N GLU A 38 -20.46 -25.05 -23.64
CA GLU A 38 -21.71 -25.26 -22.92
C GLU A 38 -21.51 -26.09 -21.64
N VAL A 39 -20.63 -27.10 -21.70
CA VAL A 39 -20.24 -27.94 -20.55
C VAL A 39 -19.59 -27.11 -19.43
N TYR A 40 -18.76 -26.12 -19.77
CA TYR A 40 -18.17 -25.20 -18.79
C TYR A 40 -19.24 -24.28 -18.17
N LEU A 41 -20.14 -23.73 -19.00
CA LEU A 41 -21.21 -22.86 -18.52
C LEU A 41 -22.19 -23.61 -17.60
N GLN A 42 -22.64 -24.82 -17.97
CA GLN A 42 -23.47 -25.66 -17.11
C GLN A 42 -22.75 -26.03 -15.80
N SER A 43 -21.47 -26.42 -15.87
CA SER A 43 -20.63 -26.70 -14.68
C SER A 43 -20.53 -25.49 -13.75
N MET A 44 -20.29 -24.29 -14.29
CA MET A 44 -20.18 -23.06 -13.50
C MET A 44 -21.53 -22.61 -12.91
N ALA A 45 -22.63 -22.69 -13.66
CA ALA A 45 -23.96 -22.36 -13.17
C ALA A 45 -24.33 -23.23 -11.95
N SER A 46 -24.12 -24.54 -12.05
CA SER A 46 -24.35 -25.50 -10.96
C SER A 46 -23.45 -25.32 -9.73
N ARG A 47 -22.41 -24.47 -9.81
CA ARG A 47 -21.58 -24.03 -8.68
C ARG A 47 -22.12 -22.73 -8.08
N LEU A 48 -22.42 -21.72 -8.92
CA LEU A 48 -22.99 -20.44 -8.46
C LEU A 48 -24.36 -20.57 -7.79
N GLU A 49 -25.10 -21.64 -8.06
CA GLU A 49 -26.37 -21.96 -7.39
C GLU A 49 -26.22 -22.47 -5.94
N ARG A 50 -25.03 -22.88 -5.52
CA ARG A 50 -24.80 -23.50 -4.20
C ARG A 50 -24.69 -22.47 -3.06
N TYR A 51 -24.54 -21.20 -3.39
CA TYR A 51 -24.36 -20.13 -2.41
C TYR A 51 -25.72 -19.66 -1.85
N PRO A 52 -25.81 -19.33 -0.53
CA PRO A 52 -27.05 -18.92 0.13
C PRO A 52 -27.51 -17.48 -0.20
N PHE A 53 -26.96 -16.91 -1.27
CA PHE A 53 -27.28 -15.61 -1.84
C PHE A 53 -27.20 -15.70 -3.37
N GLU A 54 -27.76 -14.73 -4.07
CA GLU A 54 -27.68 -14.71 -5.54
C GLU A 54 -26.25 -14.34 -5.97
N VAL A 55 -25.64 -15.17 -6.83
CA VAL A 55 -24.34 -14.90 -7.44
C VAL A 55 -24.50 -15.02 -8.94
N ARG A 56 -24.22 -13.94 -9.68
CA ARG A 56 -24.21 -13.94 -11.14
C ARG A 56 -22.80 -13.71 -11.68
N ALA A 57 -22.54 -14.14 -12.91
CA ALA A 57 -21.28 -13.85 -13.60
C ALA A 57 -21.49 -13.48 -15.07
N VAL A 58 -20.68 -12.53 -15.54
CA VAL A 58 -20.67 -12.04 -16.93
C VAL A 58 -19.29 -12.24 -17.53
N PHE A 59 -19.20 -12.90 -18.67
CA PHE A 59 -17.95 -13.14 -19.38
C PHE A 59 -17.82 -12.18 -20.57
N LEU A 60 -16.68 -11.50 -20.65
CA LEU A 60 -16.46 -10.37 -21.55
C LEU A 60 -15.30 -10.66 -22.54
N PRO A 61 -15.52 -10.53 -23.87
CA PRO A 61 -14.53 -10.92 -24.88
C PRO A 61 -13.37 -9.94 -25.04
N GLN A 62 -13.57 -8.65 -24.74
CA GLN A 62 -12.60 -7.57 -24.84
C GLN A 62 -12.93 -6.54 -23.76
N THR A 63 -11.94 -6.09 -22.98
CA THR A 63 -12.15 -5.17 -21.85
C THR A 63 -11.00 -4.18 -21.65
N GLN A 64 -10.17 -3.95 -22.68
CA GLN A 64 -9.07 -2.97 -22.63
C GLN A 64 -9.58 -1.58 -22.19
N GLY A 65 -8.88 -0.95 -21.24
CA GLY A 65 -9.25 0.35 -20.66
C GLY A 65 -10.37 0.32 -19.61
N VAL A 66 -11.15 -0.76 -19.49
CA VAL A 66 -12.31 -0.83 -18.57
C VAL A 66 -11.87 -1.17 -17.14
N ASN A 67 -12.47 -0.57 -16.11
CA ASN A 67 -12.39 -1.05 -14.73
C ASN A 67 -13.49 -2.10 -14.48
N LEU A 68 -13.12 -3.34 -14.15
CA LEU A 68 -14.08 -4.45 -14.01
C LEU A 68 -14.92 -4.36 -12.74
N ALA A 69 -14.39 -3.81 -11.63
CA ALA A 69 -15.17 -3.64 -10.41
C ALA A 69 -16.30 -2.63 -10.63
N PHE A 70 -16.00 -1.52 -11.32
CA PHE A 70 -16.96 -0.50 -11.71
C PHE A 70 -17.94 -0.96 -12.80
N TYR A 71 -17.49 -1.81 -13.74
CA TYR A 71 -18.38 -2.42 -14.72
C TYR A 71 -19.34 -3.44 -14.08
N ALA A 72 -18.85 -4.23 -13.11
CA ALA A 72 -19.71 -5.07 -12.27
C ALA A 72 -20.69 -4.23 -11.45
N GLU A 73 -20.27 -3.12 -10.84
CA GLU A 73 -21.17 -2.21 -10.13
C GLU A 73 -22.27 -1.63 -11.04
N LYS A 74 -21.90 -1.12 -12.21
CA LYS A 74 -22.85 -0.57 -13.18
C LYS A 74 -23.83 -1.61 -13.69
N LEU A 75 -23.40 -2.86 -13.91
CA LEU A 75 -24.30 -3.96 -14.23
C LEU A 75 -25.19 -4.36 -13.06
N PHE A 76 -24.65 -4.47 -11.84
CA PHE A 76 -25.42 -4.81 -10.64
C PHE A 76 -26.61 -3.85 -10.43
N ARG A 77 -26.34 -2.54 -10.59
CA ARG A 77 -27.34 -1.47 -10.58
C ARG A 77 -28.32 -1.59 -11.76
N HIS A 78 -27.83 -1.74 -12.99
CA HIS A 78 -28.66 -1.85 -14.20
C HIS A 78 -29.59 -3.08 -14.17
N TRP A 79 -29.11 -4.20 -13.64
CA TRP A 79 -29.84 -5.45 -13.47
C TRP A 79 -30.75 -5.47 -12.25
N HIS A 80 -30.77 -4.38 -11.45
CA HIS A 80 -31.59 -4.25 -10.24
C HIS A 80 -31.36 -5.42 -9.25
N MET A 81 -30.09 -5.86 -9.12
CA MET A 81 -29.76 -7.03 -8.30
C MET A 81 -30.02 -6.78 -6.80
N PRO A 82 -30.52 -7.79 -6.04
CA PRO A 82 -30.84 -7.62 -4.62
C PRO A 82 -29.61 -7.24 -3.79
N GLU A 83 -29.77 -6.41 -2.75
CA GLU A 83 -28.63 -5.99 -1.90
C GLU A 83 -27.88 -7.15 -1.20
N LYS A 84 -28.53 -8.32 -1.10
CA LYS A 84 -27.91 -9.57 -0.66
C LYS A 84 -27.55 -10.46 -1.87
N SER A 85 -26.68 -9.95 -2.74
CA SER A 85 -26.18 -10.66 -3.91
C SER A 85 -24.78 -10.19 -4.33
N MET A 86 -24.18 -10.90 -5.29
CA MET A 86 -22.84 -10.65 -5.83
C MET A 86 -22.86 -10.75 -7.36
N LEU A 87 -22.10 -9.87 -8.05
CA LEU A 87 -21.87 -9.94 -9.49
C LEU A 87 -20.38 -10.00 -9.82
N LEU A 88 -20.01 -10.94 -10.69
CA LEU A 88 -18.66 -11.17 -11.18
C LEU A 88 -18.53 -10.71 -12.63
N ALA A 89 -17.64 -9.77 -12.94
CA ALA A 89 -17.31 -9.36 -14.30
C ALA A 89 -15.96 -9.96 -14.72
N VAL A 90 -15.98 -10.95 -15.59
CA VAL A 90 -14.82 -11.75 -15.99
C VAL A 90 -14.29 -11.30 -17.35
N ALA A 91 -13.07 -10.79 -17.38
CA ALA A 91 -12.36 -10.39 -18.59
C ALA A 91 -11.50 -11.54 -19.14
N LEU A 92 -11.93 -12.14 -20.24
CA LEU A 92 -11.19 -13.22 -20.90
C LEU A 92 -9.91 -12.70 -21.56
N ASP A 93 -9.93 -11.48 -22.10
CA ASP A 93 -8.81 -10.87 -22.84
C ASP A 93 -7.56 -10.58 -21.99
N ARG A 94 -7.74 -10.32 -20.69
CA ARG A 94 -6.66 -9.99 -19.75
C ARG A 94 -6.65 -10.83 -18.47
N ARG A 95 -7.43 -11.92 -18.44
CA ARG A 95 -7.54 -12.88 -17.32
C ARG A 95 -7.74 -12.18 -15.95
N LYS A 96 -8.65 -11.21 -15.88
CA LYS A 96 -9.01 -10.47 -14.65
C LYS A 96 -10.48 -10.64 -14.29
N ILE A 97 -10.79 -10.51 -13.00
CA ILE A 97 -12.15 -10.56 -12.46
C ILE A 97 -12.39 -9.26 -11.69
N GLY A 98 -13.50 -8.58 -11.97
CA GLY A 98 -14.08 -7.58 -11.09
C GLY A 98 -15.20 -8.21 -10.27
N VAL A 99 -15.34 -7.82 -9.01
CA VAL A 99 -16.38 -8.31 -8.11
C VAL A 99 -17.12 -7.11 -7.54
N HIS A 100 -18.45 -7.12 -7.62
CA HIS A 100 -19.30 -6.21 -6.86
C HIS A 100 -20.16 -7.02 -5.87
N ILE A 101 -20.33 -6.49 -4.66
CA ILE A 101 -21.02 -7.13 -3.55
C ILE A 101 -22.05 -6.12 -3.02
N GLY A 102 -23.33 -6.47 -3.02
CA GLY A 102 -24.41 -5.58 -2.59
C GLY A 102 -24.27 -5.11 -1.13
N LYS A 103 -24.83 -3.93 -0.82
CA LYS A 103 -24.61 -3.23 0.46
C LYS A 103 -24.91 -4.11 1.69
N ALA A 104 -25.99 -4.90 1.69
CA ALA A 104 -26.32 -5.82 2.78
C ALA A 104 -25.32 -6.99 2.91
N LEU A 105 -24.92 -7.63 1.81
CA LEU A 105 -23.93 -8.72 1.82
C LEU A 105 -22.53 -8.21 2.24
N LYS A 106 -22.15 -7.00 1.80
CA LYS A 106 -20.93 -6.27 2.21
C LYS A 106 -20.90 -6.00 3.72
N ALA A 107 -22.07 -5.76 4.34
CA ALA A 107 -22.20 -5.57 5.79
C ALA A 107 -22.12 -6.90 6.57
N GLU A 108 -22.82 -7.96 6.13
CA GLU A 108 -22.74 -9.29 6.76
C GLU A 108 -21.30 -9.84 6.76
N LEU A 109 -20.60 -9.74 5.62
CA LEU A 109 -19.19 -10.15 5.50
C LEU A 109 -18.27 -9.39 6.46
N LYS A 110 -18.45 -8.07 6.62
CA LYS A 110 -17.68 -7.26 7.57
C LYS A 110 -17.95 -7.66 9.03
N GLN A 111 -19.20 -7.99 9.38
CA GLN A 111 -19.53 -8.47 10.73
C GLN A 111 -18.98 -9.87 11.01
N ALA A 112 -19.04 -10.79 10.03
CA ALA A 112 -18.44 -12.12 10.14
C ALA A 112 -16.92 -12.04 10.37
N ALA A 113 -16.21 -11.28 9.54
CA ALA A 113 -14.76 -11.06 9.69
C ALA A 113 -14.37 -10.32 10.99
N SER A 114 -15.28 -9.56 11.59
CA SER A 114 -15.08 -8.92 12.91
C SER A 114 -15.33 -9.85 14.10
N SER A 115 -15.87 -11.06 13.86
CA SER A 115 -16.28 -12.00 14.92
C SER A 115 -15.22 -13.05 15.26
N GLU A 116 -14.15 -13.18 14.47
CA GLU A 116 -13.04 -14.11 14.72
C GLU A 116 -12.03 -13.51 15.71
N ILE A 117 -12.18 -13.85 17.00
CA ILE A 117 -11.35 -13.35 18.09
C ILE A 117 -10.45 -14.45 18.66
N SER A 118 -9.14 -14.15 18.73
CA SER A 118 -8.08 -14.77 19.57
C SER A 118 -7.56 -16.20 19.32
N LEU A 119 -6.29 -16.24 18.84
CA LEU A 119 -5.19 -17.14 19.28
C LEU A 119 -5.30 -18.66 18.95
N PRO A 120 -4.22 -19.47 19.07
CA PRO A 120 -2.80 -19.16 19.36
C PRO A 120 -1.83 -19.59 18.22
N ALA A 121 -0.51 -19.57 18.45
CA ALA A 121 0.52 -19.90 17.44
C ALA A 121 1.36 -21.15 17.76
N LYS A 122 1.59 -22.04 16.77
CA LYS A 122 2.78 -22.93 16.71
C LYS A 122 3.02 -23.68 15.37
N SER A 123 4.31 -23.84 15.03
CA SER A 123 4.96 -24.89 14.19
C SER A 123 4.66 -25.07 12.68
N THR A 124 5.73 -24.93 11.89
CA THR A 124 6.04 -25.43 10.52
C THR A 124 6.48 -26.93 10.53
N PRO A 125 6.92 -27.63 9.42
CA PRO A 125 7.35 -27.16 8.08
C PRO A 125 6.98 -27.98 6.79
N ALA A 126 7.04 -27.27 5.65
CA ALA A 126 7.57 -27.63 4.31
C ALA A 126 7.34 -29.00 3.60
N GLN A 127 6.95 -28.94 2.32
CA GLN A 127 7.34 -29.92 1.27
C GLN A 127 7.59 -29.22 -0.09
N LYS A 128 8.27 -29.88 -1.03
CA LYS A 128 8.84 -29.29 -2.27
C LYS A 128 8.00 -29.50 -3.53
N SER A 129 8.10 -28.57 -4.48
CA SER A 129 7.71 -28.76 -5.90
C SER A 129 8.80 -29.48 -6.71
N PRO A 130 8.44 -30.21 -7.78
CA PRO A 130 9.24 -30.38 -8.99
C PRO A 130 8.76 -29.44 -10.12
N SER A 131 9.32 -29.54 -11.33
CA SER A 131 9.20 -28.50 -12.37
C SER A 131 8.89 -29.03 -13.78
N ALA A 132 8.36 -28.13 -14.61
CA ALA A 132 8.40 -28.09 -16.07
C ALA A 132 7.69 -29.20 -16.89
N SER A 133 6.54 -28.82 -17.48
CA SER A 133 6.29 -28.95 -18.93
C SER A 133 5.29 -27.86 -19.36
N ARG A 134 5.42 -27.33 -20.60
CA ARG A 134 4.46 -26.36 -21.17
C ARG A 134 3.62 -27.05 -22.24
N SER A 135 2.38 -27.35 -21.90
CA SER A 135 1.34 -27.80 -22.83
C SER A 135 0.32 -26.68 -23.12
N PRO A 136 -0.50 -26.79 -24.18
CA PRO A 136 -1.54 -25.78 -24.50
C PRO A 136 -2.67 -25.66 -23.46
N GLU A 137 -2.75 -26.57 -22.49
CA GLU A 137 -3.85 -26.67 -21.50
C GLU A 137 -3.95 -25.45 -20.55
N GLN A 138 -2.92 -24.58 -20.50
CA GLN A 138 -2.91 -23.35 -19.69
C GLN A 138 -3.87 -22.23 -20.15
N GLU A 139 -4.77 -22.52 -21.10
CA GLU A 139 -5.94 -21.69 -21.37
C GLU A 139 -7.12 -22.01 -20.44
N GLN A 140 -7.23 -23.23 -19.88
CA GLN A 140 -8.32 -23.60 -18.98
C GLN A 140 -8.06 -23.24 -17.50
N ASP A 141 -6.81 -23.34 -17.02
CA ASP A 141 -6.37 -23.03 -15.63
C ASP A 141 -7.08 -21.81 -15.01
N HIS A 142 -7.13 -20.69 -15.74
CA HIS A 142 -7.61 -19.41 -15.21
C HIS A 142 -9.13 -19.34 -15.01
N LEU A 143 -9.89 -20.20 -15.69
CA LEU A 143 -11.35 -20.31 -15.57
C LEU A 143 -11.76 -21.27 -14.44
N GLU A 144 -10.85 -22.15 -13.99
CA GLU A 144 -11.04 -23.03 -12.83
C GLU A 144 -10.76 -22.34 -11.48
N LEU A 145 -10.19 -21.13 -11.49
CA LEU A 145 -9.95 -20.33 -10.28
C LEU A 145 -11.19 -19.55 -9.81
N LEU A 146 -12.17 -19.31 -10.69
CA LEU A 146 -13.41 -18.59 -10.38
C LEU A 146 -14.20 -19.18 -9.19
N PRO A 147 -14.42 -20.50 -9.08
CA PRO A 147 -15.10 -21.10 -7.93
C PRO A 147 -14.29 -20.94 -6.65
N GLY A 148 -12.95 -21.03 -6.70
CA GLY A 148 -12.09 -20.89 -5.51
C GLY A 148 -12.24 -19.52 -4.83
N VAL A 149 -12.33 -18.45 -5.62
CA VAL A 149 -12.55 -17.08 -5.09
C VAL A 149 -13.89 -16.95 -4.37
N VAL A 150 -14.95 -17.60 -4.85
CA VAL A 150 -16.28 -17.55 -4.21
C VAL A 150 -16.39 -18.56 -3.06
N ASP A 151 -15.74 -19.73 -3.16
CA ASP A 151 -15.66 -20.73 -2.08
C ASP A 151 -14.87 -20.20 -0.87
N ASP A 152 -13.78 -19.46 -1.08
CA ASP A 152 -13.04 -18.82 0.02
C ASP A 152 -13.86 -17.72 0.73
N MET A 153 -14.76 -17.03 0.01
CA MET A 153 -15.75 -16.15 0.64
C MET A 153 -16.89 -16.93 1.31
N ALA A 154 -17.37 -18.02 0.71
CA ALA A 154 -18.49 -18.82 1.20
C ALA A 154 -18.15 -19.70 2.43
N LYS A 155 -16.86 -20.04 2.64
CA LYS A 155 -16.38 -20.68 3.88
C LYS A 155 -16.70 -19.84 5.12
N SER A 156 -16.74 -18.51 5.01
CA SER A 156 -17.15 -17.63 6.12
C SER A 156 -18.63 -17.78 6.52
N PHE A 157 -19.50 -18.28 5.63
CA PHE A 157 -20.93 -18.48 5.92
C PHE A 157 -21.25 -19.90 6.43
N THR A 158 -20.43 -20.91 6.11
CA THR A 158 -20.76 -22.33 6.37
C THR A 158 -20.39 -22.82 7.77
N ALA A 159 -19.81 -21.98 8.63
CA ALA A 159 -19.39 -22.31 9.98
C ALA A 159 -20.54 -22.56 11.01
N LYS A 160 -21.82 -22.49 10.59
CA LYS A 160 -22.98 -22.81 11.45
C LYS A 160 -24.00 -23.73 10.77
N GLY A 161 -23.90 -25.02 11.08
CA GLY A 161 -25.02 -25.96 10.99
C GLY A 161 -26.14 -25.61 12.00
N PRO A 162 -27.35 -26.16 11.84
CA PRO A 162 -28.55 -25.61 12.46
C PRO A 162 -28.73 -25.99 13.94
N SER A 163 -29.18 -25.03 14.74
CA SER A 163 -29.83 -25.28 16.04
C SER A 163 -31.27 -24.75 15.98
N SER A 164 -32.24 -25.62 16.28
CA SER A 164 -33.67 -25.32 16.20
C SER A 164 -34.20 -24.86 17.55
N ALA A 165 -34.76 -23.64 17.62
CA ALA A 165 -35.50 -23.15 18.79
C ALA A 165 -36.50 -22.02 18.44
N ARG A 166 -37.78 -22.38 18.32
CA ARG A 166 -38.97 -21.53 18.54
C ARG A 166 -39.66 -22.07 19.83
N PRO A 167 -40.62 -21.40 20.52
CA PRO A 167 -41.17 -20.05 20.34
C PRO A 167 -41.33 -19.22 21.66
N SER A 168 -41.85 -17.98 21.58
CA SER A 168 -42.74 -17.33 22.60
C SER A 168 -43.31 -15.97 22.14
N GLN A 169 -44.58 -15.66 22.45
CA GLN A 169 -45.36 -14.42 22.18
C GLN A 169 -46.79 -14.57 22.79
N PRO A 170 -47.70 -13.56 22.95
CA PRO A 170 -47.59 -12.10 23.19
C PRO A 170 -47.67 -11.81 24.73
N PRO A 171 -48.58 -11.05 25.43
CA PRO A 171 -49.74 -10.15 25.11
C PRO A 171 -49.31 -8.67 24.83
N ILE A 172 -50.12 -7.60 24.59
CA ILE A 172 -51.58 -7.21 24.58
C ILE A 172 -52.10 -6.40 25.82
N ALA A 173 -52.91 -5.33 25.54
CA ALA A 173 -53.72 -4.44 26.41
C ALA A 173 -52.98 -3.24 27.12
N SER A 174 -53.57 -2.04 27.35
CA SER A 174 -54.97 -1.54 27.29
C SER A 174 -55.08 -0.03 26.92
N SER A 175 -56.31 0.48 26.71
CA SER A 175 -56.65 1.92 26.73
C SER A 175 -58.00 2.18 27.44
N PRO A 176 -58.12 3.28 28.21
CA PRO A 176 -59.35 4.13 28.26
C PRO A 176 -59.00 5.62 28.02
N ALA A 177 -59.86 6.48 27.45
CA ALA A 177 -61.09 7.12 27.97
C ALA A 177 -60.86 7.96 29.26
N LEU A 178 -61.10 9.29 29.39
CA LEU A 178 -62.01 10.31 28.81
C LEU A 178 -63.22 10.63 29.72
N GLU A 179 -63.13 11.72 30.49
CA GLU A 179 -64.17 12.56 31.17
C GLU A 179 -63.45 13.84 31.70
N GLN A 180 -64.01 15.00 32.06
CA GLN A 180 -65.29 15.76 31.88
C GLN A 180 -64.91 17.25 32.20
N MET A 181 -65.43 18.32 31.58
CA MET A 181 -66.65 19.14 31.84
C MET A 181 -66.38 20.45 31.02
N VAL A 182 -67.28 21.15 30.33
CA VAL A 182 -68.72 21.45 30.45
C VAL A 182 -69.06 22.38 31.61
N ASP A 183 -69.34 23.65 31.28
CA ASP A 183 -70.62 24.26 31.61
C ASP A 183 -70.97 25.41 30.63
N SER A 184 -72.21 25.88 30.63
CA SER A 184 -72.75 26.91 29.71
C SER A 184 -73.81 27.76 30.40
N ASN A 185 -74.11 28.97 29.88
CA ASN A 185 -75.44 29.58 30.00
C ASN A 185 -75.63 30.83 29.11
N THR A 186 -76.73 30.85 28.35
CA THR A 186 -77.48 32.05 27.92
C THR A 186 -78.46 32.45 29.05
N GLU A 187 -79.32 33.48 29.02
CA GLU A 187 -79.94 34.28 27.94
C GLU A 187 -80.48 35.63 28.48
N THR A 188 -81.34 36.33 27.70
CA THR A 188 -82.13 37.56 27.98
C THR A 188 -81.37 38.91 27.93
N GLY A 189 -81.96 40.02 27.42
CA GLY A 189 -83.19 40.11 26.60
C GLY A 189 -83.83 41.50 26.42
N ASN A 190 -83.49 42.24 25.36
CA ASN A 190 -84.31 43.28 24.67
C ASN A 190 -84.72 44.58 25.43
N PRO A 191 -85.25 45.64 24.76
CA PRO A 191 -85.17 46.05 23.34
C PRO A 191 -84.88 47.57 23.10
N LEU A 192 -84.88 47.99 21.81
CA LEU A 192 -85.26 49.32 21.27
C LEU A 192 -84.42 50.57 21.61
N GLU A 193 -83.69 51.09 20.60
CA GLU A 193 -84.09 52.35 19.93
C GLU A 193 -83.45 52.55 18.54
N SER A 194 -84.03 53.46 17.75
CA SER A 194 -83.52 54.02 16.49
C SER A 194 -84.21 55.39 16.28
N PRO A 195 -83.79 56.30 15.35
CA PRO A 195 -82.84 56.12 14.26
C PRO A 195 -81.86 57.31 14.03
N ARG A 196 -80.94 57.19 13.05
CA ARG A 196 -80.84 58.15 11.92
C ARG A 196 -79.86 57.73 10.83
N SER A 197 -80.10 58.21 9.62
CA SER A 197 -79.32 57.94 8.41
C SER A 197 -78.25 59.01 8.15
N THR A 198 -77.02 58.59 7.82
CA THR A 198 -76.03 59.44 7.14
C THR A 198 -75.26 58.70 6.05
N ARG A 199 -75.69 58.95 4.81
CA ARG A 199 -74.81 59.26 3.67
C ARG A 199 -73.64 58.29 3.42
N SER A 200 -73.88 57.27 2.59
CA SER A 200 -72.83 56.49 1.93
C SER A 200 -71.79 57.39 1.25
N GLN A 201 -70.54 57.32 1.69
CA GLN A 201 -69.39 57.95 1.03
C GLN A 201 -68.37 56.87 0.63
N ASN A 202 -67.66 57.12 -0.46
CA ASN A 202 -66.92 56.08 -1.18
C ASN A 202 -65.72 55.53 -0.37
N LEU A 203 -65.87 54.32 0.18
CA LEU A 203 -64.74 53.52 0.69
C LEU A 203 -63.91 52.86 -0.44
N LEU A 204 -64.45 52.83 -1.66
CA LEU A 204 -63.85 52.24 -2.85
C LEU A 204 -62.38 52.63 -3.11
N PRO A 205 -61.94 53.91 -3.02
CA PRO A 205 -60.52 54.27 -3.15
C PRO A 205 -59.62 53.71 -2.03
N ILE A 206 -60.13 53.54 -0.81
CA ILE A 206 -59.36 52.95 0.30
C ILE A 206 -59.16 51.46 0.05
N PHE A 207 -60.20 50.73 -0.37
CA PHE A 207 -60.07 49.33 -0.75
C PHE A 207 -59.18 49.12 -2.00
N LEU A 208 -59.20 50.04 -2.97
CA LEU A 208 -58.25 50.00 -4.09
C LEU A 208 -56.81 50.23 -3.65
N LEU A 209 -56.54 51.17 -2.75
CA LEU A 209 -55.18 51.47 -2.27
C LEU A 209 -54.65 50.34 -1.38
N LEU A 210 -55.49 49.79 -0.50
CA LEU A 210 -55.17 48.58 0.28
C LEU A 210 -54.95 47.36 -0.64
N GLY A 211 -55.76 47.21 -1.68
CA GLY A 211 -55.59 46.20 -2.72
C GLY A 211 -54.28 46.33 -3.49
N PHE A 212 -53.87 47.55 -3.84
CA PHE A 212 -52.57 47.83 -4.47
C PHE A 212 -51.39 47.56 -3.52
N LEU A 213 -51.53 47.87 -2.22
CA LEU A 213 -50.53 47.51 -1.20
C LEU A 213 -50.41 45.99 -1.03
N LEU A 214 -51.53 45.26 -1.04
CA LEU A 214 -51.52 43.79 -1.01
C LEU A 214 -50.96 43.19 -2.31
N LEU A 215 -51.30 43.70 -3.49
CA LEU A 215 -50.73 43.25 -4.77
C LEU A 215 -49.23 43.54 -4.87
N SER A 216 -48.76 44.72 -4.44
CA SER A 216 -47.33 45.06 -4.44
C SER A 216 -46.56 44.27 -3.39
N GLY A 217 -47.13 44.02 -2.21
CA GLY A 217 -46.56 43.13 -1.19
C GLY A 217 -46.47 41.68 -1.67
N LEU A 218 -47.54 41.13 -2.22
CA LEU A 218 -47.58 39.77 -2.77
C LEU A 218 -46.66 39.61 -3.97
N SER A 219 -46.64 40.55 -4.92
CA SER A 219 -45.73 40.47 -6.07
C SER A 219 -44.27 40.63 -5.65
N ALA A 220 -43.93 41.48 -4.69
CA ALA A 220 -42.57 41.56 -4.13
C ALA A 220 -42.17 40.29 -3.37
N TRP A 221 -43.11 39.64 -2.67
CA TRP A 221 -42.89 38.34 -2.02
C TRP A 221 -42.69 37.21 -3.04
N VAL A 222 -43.54 37.13 -4.07
CA VAL A 222 -43.38 36.19 -5.19
C VAL A 222 -42.06 36.43 -5.93
N LEU A 223 -41.68 37.68 -6.21
CA LEU A 223 -40.42 37.99 -6.88
C LEU A 223 -39.21 37.57 -6.04
N ARG A 224 -39.22 37.81 -4.73
CA ARG A 224 -38.18 37.34 -3.80
C ARG A 224 -38.16 35.82 -3.65
N PHE A 225 -39.32 35.16 -3.67
CA PHE A 225 -39.42 33.69 -3.67
C PHE A 225 -38.85 33.10 -4.97
N TRP A 226 -39.16 33.70 -6.12
CA TRP A 226 -38.62 33.32 -7.43
C TRP A 226 -37.11 33.55 -7.53
N GLN A 227 -36.61 34.68 -7.01
CA GLN A 227 -35.17 34.95 -6.89
C GLN A 227 -34.47 33.92 -5.99
N ARG A 228 -35.06 33.56 -4.84
CA ARG A 228 -34.52 32.52 -3.94
C ARG A 228 -34.53 31.14 -4.61
N GLN A 229 -35.64 30.72 -5.22
CA GLN A 229 -35.70 29.46 -5.96
C GLN A 229 -34.71 29.42 -7.13
N LYS A 230 -34.54 30.53 -7.85
CA LYS A 230 -33.54 30.60 -8.93
C LYS A 230 -32.13 30.47 -8.36
N ALA A 231 -31.75 31.27 -7.36
CA ALA A 231 -30.44 31.17 -6.72
C ALA A 231 -30.16 29.77 -6.14
N GLN A 232 -31.18 29.11 -5.57
CA GLN A 232 -31.05 27.74 -5.06
C GLN A 232 -30.88 26.71 -6.20
N LYS A 233 -31.60 26.85 -7.32
CA LYS A 233 -31.43 26.01 -8.52
C LYS A 233 -30.07 26.23 -9.18
N ASP A 234 -29.64 27.48 -9.30
CA ASP A 234 -28.33 27.84 -9.88
C ASP A 234 -27.19 27.31 -8.99
N LEU A 235 -27.34 27.34 -7.65
CA LEU A 235 -26.42 26.70 -6.70
C LEU A 235 -26.39 25.18 -6.83
N ILE A 236 -27.56 24.51 -6.86
CA ILE A 236 -27.63 23.04 -7.00
C ILE A 236 -27.03 22.61 -8.34
N ALA A 237 -27.32 23.33 -9.44
CA ALA A 237 -26.73 23.06 -10.74
C ALA A 237 -25.20 23.25 -10.76
N LYS A 238 -24.69 24.29 -10.08
CA LYS A 238 -23.24 24.52 -9.94
C LYS A 238 -22.56 23.40 -9.14
N PHE A 239 -23.02 23.14 -7.92
CA PHE A 239 -22.40 22.16 -7.02
C PHE A 239 -22.58 20.71 -7.48
N SER A 240 -23.66 20.35 -8.18
CA SER A 240 -23.78 19.02 -8.78
C SER A 240 -22.84 18.83 -9.98
N LEU A 241 -22.64 19.86 -10.83
CA LEU A 241 -21.75 19.77 -11.99
C LEU A 241 -20.27 19.79 -11.58
N GLU A 242 -19.88 20.72 -10.70
CA GLU A 242 -18.52 20.77 -10.15
C GLU A 242 -18.23 19.54 -9.26
N GLY A 243 -19.21 19.12 -8.44
CA GLY A 243 -19.14 17.91 -7.62
C GLY A 243 -18.97 16.64 -8.46
N GLN A 244 -19.69 16.49 -9.57
CA GLN A 244 -19.52 15.38 -10.51
C GLN A 244 -18.14 15.44 -11.20
N ALA A 245 -17.65 16.63 -11.55
CA ALA A 245 -16.32 16.79 -12.15
C ALA A 245 -15.20 16.39 -11.16
N SER A 246 -15.33 16.77 -9.88
CA SER A 246 -14.40 16.36 -8.82
C SER A 246 -14.52 14.87 -8.49
N PHE A 247 -15.73 14.30 -8.44
CA PHE A 247 -15.96 12.87 -8.27
C PHE A 247 -15.31 12.01 -9.37
N ASN A 248 -15.52 12.37 -10.64
CA ASN A 248 -14.90 11.66 -11.78
C ASN A 248 -13.36 11.73 -11.75
N GLN A 249 -12.79 12.82 -11.20
CA GLN A 249 -11.35 12.96 -10.98
C GLN A 249 -10.87 12.12 -9.79
N ILE A 250 -11.63 12.05 -8.69
CA ILE A 250 -11.36 11.16 -7.55
C ILE A 250 -11.37 9.69 -8.00
N GLU A 251 -12.35 9.26 -8.79
CA GLU A 251 -12.40 7.92 -9.42
C GLU A 251 -11.12 7.65 -10.24
N THR A 252 -10.71 8.62 -11.05
CA THR A 252 -9.49 8.55 -11.87
C THR A 252 -8.22 8.46 -11.01
N VAL A 253 -8.15 9.17 -9.88
CA VAL A 253 -7.01 9.13 -8.95
C VAL A 253 -6.99 7.82 -8.16
N TYR A 254 -8.15 7.34 -7.68
CA TYR A 254 -8.28 6.04 -6.99
C TYR A 254 -7.78 4.89 -7.86
N ALA A 255 -8.27 4.78 -9.10
CA ALA A 255 -7.86 3.73 -10.03
C ALA A 255 -6.35 3.78 -10.36
N ARG A 256 -5.76 4.98 -10.39
CA ARG A 256 -4.31 5.17 -10.54
C ARG A 256 -3.54 4.73 -9.30
N LEU A 257 -3.99 5.11 -8.10
CA LEU A 257 -3.35 4.72 -6.83
C LEU A 257 -3.40 3.19 -6.61
N ASP A 258 -4.54 2.56 -6.86
CA ASP A 258 -4.71 1.11 -6.80
C ASP A 258 -3.72 0.38 -7.74
N SER A 259 -3.50 0.89 -8.95
CA SER A 259 -2.51 0.34 -9.88
C SER A 259 -1.03 0.51 -9.46
N LEU A 260 -0.74 1.41 -8.50
CA LEU A 260 0.61 1.59 -7.95
C LEU A 260 0.85 0.76 -6.67
N LEU A 261 -0.16 0.54 -5.83
CA LEU A 261 -0.02 -0.13 -4.53
C LEU A 261 0.66 -1.52 -4.59
N PRO A 262 0.36 -2.42 -5.55
CA PRO A 262 1.06 -3.69 -5.71
C PRO A 262 2.59 -3.55 -5.90
N GLN A 263 3.07 -2.42 -6.42
CA GLN A 263 4.50 -2.15 -6.59
C GLN A 263 5.20 -1.88 -5.25
N PHE A 264 4.46 -1.41 -4.24
CA PHE A 264 4.97 -1.19 -2.90
C PHE A 264 4.99 -2.47 -2.04
N HIS A 265 4.07 -3.41 -2.28
CA HIS A 265 3.98 -4.68 -1.53
C HIS A 265 5.22 -5.59 -1.70
N GLY A 266 6.05 -5.35 -2.73
CA GLY A 266 7.33 -6.03 -2.91
C GLY A 266 8.45 -5.60 -1.95
N TYR A 267 8.29 -4.48 -1.23
CA TYR A 267 9.31 -3.96 -0.32
C TYR A 267 9.21 -4.56 1.09
N GLN A 268 10.37 -4.83 1.69
CA GLN A 268 10.54 -5.45 3.00
C GLN A 268 11.64 -4.72 3.79
N GLY A 269 11.79 -5.02 5.08
CA GLY A 269 12.88 -4.52 5.92
C GLY A 269 12.93 -2.99 6.06
N GLU A 270 14.13 -2.42 6.03
CA GLU A 270 14.36 -0.99 6.29
C GLU A 270 13.63 -0.10 5.27
N THR A 271 13.54 -0.56 4.02
CA THR A 271 12.77 0.10 2.96
C THR A 271 11.27 0.10 3.29
N HIS A 272 10.71 -1.00 3.81
CA HIS A 272 9.30 -1.02 4.22
C HIS A 272 9.03 -0.12 5.42
N ASP A 273 9.88 -0.15 6.45
CA ASP A 273 9.69 0.68 7.65
C ASP A 273 9.70 2.18 7.34
N LYS A 274 10.52 2.63 6.38
CA LYS A 274 10.52 4.01 5.88
C LYS A 274 9.29 4.36 5.03
N LEU A 275 8.69 3.38 4.34
CA LEU A 275 7.44 3.55 3.58
C LEU A 275 6.18 3.50 4.45
N LYS A 276 6.26 2.94 5.66
CA LYS A 276 5.12 2.56 6.52
C LYS A 276 4.11 3.68 6.81
N LEU A 277 4.58 4.90 7.06
CA LEU A 277 3.69 6.06 7.29
C LEU A 277 2.94 6.46 6.02
N PHE A 278 3.67 6.59 4.91
CA PHE A 278 3.12 6.91 3.60
C PHE A 278 2.12 5.86 3.09
N LEU A 279 2.40 4.56 3.29
CA LEU A 279 1.46 3.49 2.96
C LEU A 279 0.19 3.56 3.81
N ARG A 280 0.30 3.95 5.09
CA ARG A 280 -0.87 4.17 5.96
C ARG A 280 -1.71 5.37 5.51
N GLU A 281 -1.07 6.45 5.06
CA GLU A 281 -1.76 7.63 4.50
C GLU A 281 -2.51 7.27 3.19
N LEU A 282 -1.88 6.49 2.31
CA LEU A 282 -2.53 5.92 1.13
C LEU A 282 -3.75 5.06 1.48
N THR A 283 -3.61 4.14 2.46
CA THR A 283 -4.74 3.30 2.91
C THR A 283 -5.88 4.13 3.50
N HIS A 284 -5.57 5.18 4.28
CA HIS A 284 -6.59 6.09 4.80
C HIS A 284 -7.31 6.87 3.69
N LEU A 285 -6.58 7.33 2.68
CA LEU A 285 -7.19 8.00 1.52
C LEU A 285 -8.12 7.05 0.74
N GLN A 286 -7.70 5.80 0.47
CA GLN A 286 -8.55 4.82 -0.20
C GLN A 286 -9.85 4.57 0.56
N ASN A 287 -9.78 4.34 1.89
CA ASN A 287 -10.98 4.16 2.71
C ASN A 287 -11.92 5.38 2.68
N ARG A 288 -11.38 6.59 2.50
CA ARG A 288 -12.18 7.82 2.37
C ARG A 288 -12.76 8.01 0.97
N TYR A 289 -12.05 7.60 -0.08
CA TYR A 289 -12.58 7.52 -1.44
C TYR A 289 -13.70 6.47 -1.54
N ASP A 290 -13.54 5.29 -0.92
CA ASP A 290 -14.61 4.29 -0.78
C ASP A 290 -15.87 4.87 -0.12
N GLN A 291 -15.71 5.67 0.95
CA GLN A 291 -16.82 6.36 1.61
C GLN A 291 -17.49 7.41 0.72
N ILE A 292 -16.71 8.16 -0.08
CA ILE A 292 -17.24 9.11 -1.07
C ILE A 292 -18.05 8.34 -2.14
N PHE A 293 -17.55 7.22 -2.65
CA PHE A 293 -18.25 6.40 -3.64
C PHE A 293 -19.55 5.77 -3.08
N ASP A 294 -19.52 5.24 -1.85
CA ASP A 294 -20.69 4.62 -1.20
C ASP A 294 -21.82 5.63 -0.86
N SER A 295 -21.54 6.95 -0.82
CA SER A 295 -22.46 8.02 -0.32
C SER A 295 -22.78 9.17 -1.29
N PHE A 296 -22.06 9.32 -2.41
CA PHE A 296 -22.21 10.47 -3.31
C PHE A 296 -23.65 10.69 -3.82
N GLU A 297 -24.36 9.63 -4.22
CA GLU A 297 -25.73 9.73 -4.74
C GLU A 297 -26.75 10.13 -3.67
N ASP A 298 -26.51 9.76 -2.41
CA ASP A 298 -27.34 10.19 -1.28
C ASP A 298 -27.13 11.69 -1.03
N GLN A 299 -25.87 12.17 -1.08
CA GLN A 299 -25.54 13.59 -0.94
C GLN A 299 -26.05 14.46 -2.10
N VAL A 300 -26.07 13.94 -3.33
CA VAL A 300 -26.71 14.61 -4.49
C VAL A 300 -28.22 14.79 -4.25
N GLN A 301 -28.90 13.84 -3.61
CA GLN A 301 -30.32 13.98 -3.26
C GLN A 301 -30.52 15.01 -2.13
N LEU A 302 -29.67 15.00 -1.10
CA LEU A 302 -29.74 15.93 0.04
C LEU A 302 -29.56 17.40 -0.35
N LEU A 303 -28.84 17.72 -1.44
CA LEU A 303 -28.75 19.09 -1.99
C LEU A 303 -30.12 19.74 -2.25
N VAL A 304 -31.16 18.95 -2.56
CA VAL A 304 -32.51 19.43 -2.87
C VAL A 304 -33.32 19.72 -1.60
N HIS A 305 -32.92 19.18 -0.45
CA HIS A 305 -33.65 19.28 0.82
C HIS A 305 -33.11 20.43 1.69
N PRO A 306 -33.87 21.53 1.92
CA PRO A 306 -33.36 22.72 2.61
C PRO A 306 -32.88 22.52 4.05
N GLN A 307 -33.21 21.38 4.68
CA GLN A 307 -32.80 21.02 6.04
C GLN A 307 -31.44 20.29 6.10
N ALA A 308 -31.02 19.66 5.00
CA ALA A 308 -29.75 18.92 4.90
C ALA A 308 -28.76 19.57 3.90
N GLN A 309 -29.17 20.64 3.22
CA GLN A 309 -28.40 21.29 2.16
C GLN A 309 -27.01 21.77 2.62
N SER A 310 -26.82 22.14 3.90
CA SER A 310 -25.50 22.48 4.45
C SER A 310 -24.55 21.28 4.51
N GLU A 311 -25.02 20.14 5.01
CA GLU A 311 -24.21 18.91 5.14
C GLU A 311 -23.76 18.40 3.76
N ALA A 312 -24.66 18.46 2.78
CA ALA A 312 -24.34 18.16 1.39
C ALA A 312 -23.31 19.15 0.80
N LEU A 313 -23.46 20.46 1.03
CA LEU A 313 -22.49 21.47 0.56
C LEU A 313 -21.11 21.30 1.20
N ASP A 314 -21.03 20.91 2.47
CA ASP A 314 -19.76 20.61 3.15
C ASP A 314 -19.12 19.32 2.59
N PHE A 315 -19.93 18.30 2.25
CA PHE A 315 -19.46 17.12 1.52
C PHE A 315 -18.87 17.51 0.15
N PHE A 316 -19.56 18.31 -0.67
CA PHE A 316 -19.06 18.73 -1.99
C PHE A 316 -17.77 19.56 -1.90
N GLN A 317 -17.63 20.45 -0.91
CA GLN A 317 -16.38 21.16 -0.63
C GLN A 317 -15.26 20.19 -0.20
N SER A 318 -15.58 19.13 0.55
CA SER A 318 -14.58 18.15 0.97
C SER A 318 -14.00 17.34 -0.20
N LEU A 319 -14.76 17.14 -1.28
CA LEU A 319 -14.29 16.46 -2.49
C LEU A 319 -13.08 17.14 -3.12
N GLU A 320 -13.09 18.48 -3.24
CA GLU A 320 -11.96 19.22 -3.82
C GLU A 320 -10.69 19.04 -2.97
N SER A 321 -10.83 19.21 -1.64
CA SER A 321 -9.71 19.03 -0.71
C SER A 321 -9.17 17.59 -0.71
N ASP A 322 -10.01 16.57 -0.93
CA ASP A 322 -9.57 15.18 -0.96
C ASP A 322 -9.05 14.75 -2.33
N LEU A 323 -9.50 15.38 -3.42
CA LEU A 323 -8.88 15.30 -4.75
C LEU A 323 -7.45 15.87 -4.72
N GLU A 324 -7.25 17.04 -4.13
CA GLU A 324 -5.91 17.64 -3.94
C GLU A 324 -4.98 16.71 -3.16
N LYS A 325 -5.43 16.17 -2.02
CA LYS A 325 -4.65 15.20 -1.23
C LYS A 325 -4.27 13.96 -2.04
N GLY A 326 -5.18 13.43 -2.85
CA GLY A 326 -4.89 12.26 -3.68
C GLY A 326 -3.96 12.54 -4.84
N LEU A 327 -4.07 13.71 -5.48
CA LEU A 327 -3.11 14.14 -6.50
C LEU A 327 -1.70 14.32 -5.92
N ALA A 328 -1.59 14.93 -4.73
CA ALA A 328 -0.32 15.06 -4.01
C ALA A 328 0.27 13.69 -3.61
N LEU A 329 -0.52 12.82 -2.97
CA LEU A 329 -0.09 11.46 -2.59
C LEU A 329 0.26 10.59 -3.80
N PHE A 330 -0.42 10.76 -4.95
CA PHE A 330 -0.08 10.08 -6.20
C PHE A 330 1.25 10.56 -6.78
N GLN A 331 1.51 11.88 -6.83
CA GLN A 331 2.81 12.43 -7.26
C GLN A 331 3.95 12.00 -6.32
N GLN A 332 3.68 11.94 -5.01
CA GLN A 332 4.60 11.40 -4.02
C GLN A 332 4.85 9.90 -4.25
N ALA A 333 3.81 9.10 -4.53
CA ALA A 333 3.94 7.68 -4.87
C ALA A 333 4.86 7.46 -6.08
N GLN A 334 4.64 8.20 -7.16
CA GLN A 334 5.47 8.14 -8.37
C GLN A 334 6.92 8.54 -8.09
N THR A 335 7.13 9.60 -7.30
CA THR A 335 8.47 10.07 -6.91
C THR A 335 9.21 9.04 -6.07
N VAL A 336 8.54 8.42 -5.09
CA VAL A 336 9.11 7.38 -4.23
C VAL A 336 9.43 6.11 -5.04
N LEU A 337 8.54 5.66 -5.93
CA LEU A 337 8.79 4.50 -6.80
C LEU A 337 9.96 4.74 -7.76
N LYS A 338 10.05 5.95 -8.33
CA LYS A 338 11.20 6.38 -9.15
C LYS A 338 12.50 6.30 -8.34
N ASN A 339 12.55 6.95 -7.18
CA ASN A 339 13.74 6.99 -6.33
C ASN A 339 14.19 5.59 -5.89
N LEU A 340 13.25 4.69 -5.55
CA LEU A 340 13.55 3.30 -5.20
C LEU A 340 14.03 2.47 -6.41
N THR A 341 13.57 2.79 -7.62
CA THR A 341 14.02 2.14 -8.86
C THR A 341 15.43 2.60 -9.25
N GLU A 342 15.71 3.90 -9.17
CA GLU A 342 17.05 4.48 -9.36
C GLU A 342 18.03 3.94 -8.31
N LEU A 343 17.61 3.82 -7.05
CA LEU A 343 18.40 3.20 -5.98
C LEU A 343 18.72 1.73 -6.27
N LYS A 344 17.74 0.94 -6.73
CA LYS A 344 17.97 -0.46 -7.15
C LYS A 344 19.02 -0.58 -8.26
N GLN A 345 18.97 0.30 -9.26
CA GLN A 345 19.92 0.33 -10.38
C GLN A 345 21.32 0.79 -9.94
N LYS A 346 21.40 1.79 -9.06
CA LYS A 346 22.64 2.25 -8.42
C LYS A 346 23.29 1.12 -7.61
N ASN A 347 22.53 0.45 -6.75
CA ASN A 347 23.01 -0.70 -5.98
C ASN A 347 23.49 -1.84 -6.89
N ALA A 348 22.77 -2.15 -7.98
CA ALA A 348 23.15 -3.21 -8.91
C ALA A 348 24.47 -2.91 -9.64
N SER A 349 24.69 -1.68 -10.09
CA SER A 349 25.96 -1.28 -10.72
C SER A 349 27.12 -1.21 -9.72
N GLN A 350 26.86 -0.82 -8.47
CA GLN A 350 27.83 -0.92 -7.37
C GLN A 350 28.19 -2.39 -7.06
N LEU A 351 27.21 -3.28 -6.93
CA LEU A 351 27.44 -4.72 -6.73
C LEU A 351 28.29 -5.35 -7.85
N ALA A 352 28.00 -5.03 -9.11
CA ALA A 352 28.80 -5.50 -10.25
C ALA A 352 30.25 -4.97 -10.21
N THR A 353 30.44 -3.71 -9.80
CA THR A 353 31.76 -3.10 -9.60
C THR A 353 32.54 -3.79 -8.47
N LEU A 354 31.90 -4.02 -7.33
CA LEU A 354 32.52 -4.65 -6.16
C LEU A 354 32.82 -6.15 -6.40
N GLN A 355 31.97 -6.87 -7.13
CA GLN A 355 32.25 -8.24 -7.58
C GLN A 355 33.49 -8.27 -8.50
N THR A 356 33.66 -7.25 -9.35
CA THR A 356 34.83 -7.10 -10.23
C THR A 356 36.10 -6.79 -9.42
N GLN A 357 36.03 -5.87 -8.46
CA GLN A 357 37.13 -5.57 -7.53
C GLN A 357 37.53 -6.80 -6.71
N LYS A 358 36.56 -7.52 -6.13
CA LYS A 358 36.77 -8.78 -5.41
C LYS A 358 37.40 -9.88 -6.28
N ASN A 359 37.14 -9.89 -7.60
CA ASN A 359 37.80 -10.80 -8.53
C ASN A 359 39.26 -10.39 -8.78
N HIS A 360 39.53 -9.11 -9.08
CA HIS A 360 40.90 -8.57 -9.22
C HIS A 360 41.74 -8.86 -7.97
N PHE A 361 41.20 -8.53 -6.81
CA PHE A 361 41.87 -8.72 -5.52
C PHE A 361 42.10 -10.21 -5.17
N SER A 362 41.25 -11.12 -5.66
CA SER A 362 41.52 -12.56 -5.56
C SER A 362 42.65 -13.05 -6.49
N GLN A 363 42.93 -12.34 -7.59
CA GLN A 363 44.08 -12.58 -8.46
C GLN A 363 45.37 -11.98 -7.86
N GLU A 364 45.31 -10.79 -7.27
CA GLU A 364 46.40 -10.22 -6.47
C GLU A 364 46.86 -11.19 -5.38
N LEU A 365 45.93 -11.78 -4.62
CA LEU A 365 46.22 -12.79 -3.60
C LEU A 365 46.95 -14.03 -4.14
N TYR A 366 46.57 -14.48 -5.34
CA TYR A 366 47.17 -15.65 -5.99
C TYR A 366 48.62 -15.35 -6.43
N GLU A 367 48.84 -14.20 -7.08
CA GLU A 367 50.17 -13.77 -7.49
C GLU A 367 51.06 -13.41 -6.28
N LEU A 368 50.51 -12.84 -5.21
CA LEU A 368 51.26 -12.55 -3.97
C LEU A 368 51.74 -13.84 -3.27
N ARG A 369 50.91 -14.90 -3.23
CA ARG A 369 51.32 -16.23 -2.75
C ARG A 369 52.39 -16.87 -3.64
N LYS A 370 52.34 -16.64 -4.95
CA LYS A 370 53.30 -17.15 -5.95
C LYS A 370 54.66 -16.42 -5.86
N LEU A 371 54.65 -15.11 -5.63
CA LEU A 371 55.85 -14.30 -5.41
C LEU A 371 56.46 -14.54 -4.01
N HIS A 372 55.62 -14.82 -3.00
CA HIS A 372 56.05 -15.08 -1.63
C HIS A 372 55.48 -16.39 -1.08
N PRO A 373 55.98 -17.58 -1.49
CA PRO A 373 55.45 -18.89 -1.07
C PRO A 373 55.48 -19.16 0.45
N GLN A 374 56.23 -18.36 1.21
CA GLN A 374 56.26 -18.40 2.67
C GLN A 374 54.98 -17.80 3.30
N LEU A 375 54.30 -16.89 2.59
CA LEU A 375 53.00 -16.35 2.95
C LEU A 375 51.91 -17.36 2.58
N LYS A 376 51.51 -18.18 3.56
CA LYS A 376 50.49 -19.22 3.42
C LYS A 376 49.09 -18.61 3.30
N LEU A 377 48.84 -17.47 3.95
CA LEU A 377 47.62 -16.63 3.84
C LEU A 377 46.31 -17.41 4.14
N VAL A 378 46.40 -18.42 5.01
CA VAL A 378 45.31 -19.37 5.30
C VAL A 378 44.11 -18.70 5.95
N ARG A 379 44.33 -17.65 6.76
CA ARG A 379 43.26 -16.92 7.46
C ARG A 379 42.40 -16.06 6.53
N LEU A 380 42.94 -15.61 5.40
CA LEU A 380 42.23 -14.72 4.47
C LEU A 380 41.22 -15.49 3.60
N SER A 381 41.53 -16.71 3.17
CA SER A 381 40.65 -17.51 2.31
C SER A 381 39.18 -17.63 2.79
N PRO A 382 38.88 -17.93 4.08
CA PRO A 382 37.50 -17.97 4.56
C PRO A 382 36.82 -16.59 4.67
N VAL A 383 37.58 -15.49 4.78
CA VAL A 383 37.02 -14.13 4.73
C VAL A 383 36.47 -13.83 3.33
N PHE A 384 37.21 -14.20 2.28
CA PHE A 384 36.76 -14.05 0.90
C PHE A 384 35.52 -14.89 0.56
N GLN A 385 35.37 -16.07 1.18
CA GLN A 385 34.17 -16.91 1.00
C GLN A 385 32.94 -16.21 1.60
N ARG A 386 33.03 -15.71 2.83
CA ARG A 386 31.97 -14.89 3.47
C ARG A 386 31.63 -13.66 2.65
N TYR A 387 32.63 -12.94 2.14
CA TYR A 387 32.44 -11.76 1.29
C TYR A 387 31.70 -12.08 -0.02
N HIS A 388 31.98 -13.24 -0.65
CA HIS A 388 31.24 -13.68 -1.83
C HIS A 388 29.77 -14.04 -1.50
N GLU A 389 29.54 -14.72 -0.37
CA GLU A 389 28.18 -15.02 0.12
C GLU A 389 27.39 -13.75 0.45
N GLN A 390 28.02 -12.76 1.08
CA GLN A 390 27.43 -11.45 1.39
C GLN A 390 27.05 -10.67 0.12
N LEU A 391 27.94 -10.55 -0.88
CA LEU A 391 27.62 -9.89 -2.15
C LEU A 391 26.43 -10.55 -2.84
N LYS A 392 26.36 -11.89 -2.83
CA LYS A 392 25.24 -12.65 -3.40
C LYS A 392 23.94 -12.46 -2.60
N GLN A 393 24.01 -12.33 -1.28
CA GLN A 393 22.86 -12.02 -0.44
C GLN A 393 22.35 -10.58 -0.69
N MET A 394 23.24 -9.59 -0.83
CA MET A 394 22.91 -8.22 -1.19
C MET A 394 22.26 -8.12 -2.59
N GLU A 395 22.77 -8.87 -3.57
CA GLU A 395 22.17 -8.96 -4.92
C GLU A 395 20.74 -9.49 -4.88
N LEU A 396 20.49 -10.56 -4.12
CA LEU A 396 19.15 -11.14 -3.95
C LEU A 396 18.20 -10.23 -3.15
N SER A 397 18.70 -9.51 -2.15
CA SER A 397 17.88 -8.65 -1.27
C SER A 397 17.61 -7.27 -1.86
N ASN A 398 18.43 -6.74 -2.77
CA ASN A 398 18.27 -5.42 -3.41
C ASN A 398 16.87 -5.22 -4.04
N ASN A 399 16.26 -6.29 -4.56
CA ASN A 399 14.91 -6.23 -5.11
C ASN A 399 13.80 -5.96 -4.07
N ARG A 400 14.05 -6.27 -2.79
CA ARG A 400 13.09 -6.16 -1.67
C ARG A 400 13.44 -5.08 -0.65
N ASP A 401 14.72 -4.88 -0.34
CA ASP A 401 15.20 -3.89 0.64
C ASP A 401 16.42 -3.10 0.11
N PRO A 402 16.26 -2.29 -0.95
CA PRO A 402 17.35 -1.54 -1.55
C PRO A 402 17.98 -0.49 -0.61
N MET A 403 17.25 0.04 0.38
CA MET A 403 17.80 1.00 1.33
C MET A 403 18.79 0.35 2.30
N ARG A 404 18.47 -0.86 2.78
CA ARG A 404 19.43 -1.65 3.56
C ARG A 404 20.65 -2.03 2.73
N VAL A 405 20.45 -2.43 1.48
CA VAL A 405 21.57 -2.81 0.59
C VAL A 405 22.50 -1.63 0.30
N GLU A 406 22.00 -0.40 0.11
CA GLU A 406 22.86 0.78 -0.05
C GLU A 406 23.79 1.00 1.17
N LYS A 407 23.27 0.75 2.38
CA LYS A 407 24.03 0.87 3.62
C LYS A 407 25.07 -0.26 3.76
N GLU A 408 24.66 -1.51 3.57
CA GLU A 408 25.56 -2.68 3.61
C GLU A 408 26.67 -2.55 2.55
N LEU A 409 26.37 -2.02 1.35
CA LEU A 409 27.35 -1.73 0.31
C LEU A 409 28.41 -0.70 0.73
N GLN A 410 28.01 0.37 1.42
CA GLN A 410 28.95 1.39 1.90
C GLN A 410 29.90 0.85 2.97
N ASP A 411 29.40 0.05 3.90
CA ASP A 411 30.22 -0.55 4.95
C ASP A 411 31.14 -1.65 4.39
N TRP A 412 30.61 -2.52 3.52
CA TRP A 412 31.41 -3.54 2.83
C TRP A 412 32.53 -2.92 1.95
N GLN A 413 32.28 -1.79 1.30
CA GLN A 413 33.33 -1.07 0.55
C GLN A 413 34.43 -0.49 1.46
N LYS A 414 34.12 -0.10 2.72
CA LYS A 414 35.13 0.31 3.71
C LYS A 414 35.96 -0.90 4.15
N GLU A 415 35.33 -2.04 4.39
CA GLU A 415 35.99 -3.29 4.79
C GLU A 415 36.91 -3.83 3.69
N LEU A 416 36.46 -3.85 2.42
CA LEU A 416 37.31 -4.23 1.29
C LEU A 416 38.53 -3.31 1.19
N ARG A 417 38.34 -1.98 1.16
CA ARG A 417 39.45 -1.01 1.09
C ARG A 417 40.39 -1.04 2.29
N LYS A 418 39.95 -1.56 3.45
CA LYS A 418 40.85 -1.83 4.58
C LYS A 418 41.68 -3.07 4.26
N LEU A 419 41.03 -4.19 3.94
CA LEU A 419 41.69 -5.47 3.72
C LEU A 419 42.63 -5.47 2.49
N GLU A 420 42.32 -4.68 1.46
CA GLU A 420 43.21 -4.38 0.32
C GLU A 420 44.54 -3.75 0.76
N ARG A 421 44.48 -2.66 1.53
CA ARG A 421 45.69 -1.98 2.07
C ARG A 421 46.45 -2.87 3.04
N ASP A 422 45.73 -3.56 3.91
CA ASP A 422 46.32 -4.49 4.87
C ASP A 422 47.07 -5.64 4.13
N LEU A 423 46.51 -6.18 3.04
CA LEU A 423 47.17 -7.19 2.19
C LEU A 423 48.44 -6.65 1.54
N GLN A 424 48.37 -5.45 0.94
CA GLN A 424 49.50 -4.81 0.27
C GLN A 424 50.67 -4.52 1.25
N SER A 425 50.40 -4.43 2.56
CA SER A 425 51.43 -4.31 3.59
C SER A 425 52.17 -5.62 3.92
N LEU A 426 51.57 -6.79 3.69
CA LEU A 426 52.11 -8.09 4.15
C LEU A 426 53.51 -8.43 3.61
N PRO A 427 53.87 -8.19 2.33
CA PRO A 427 55.23 -8.42 1.85
C PRO A 427 56.28 -7.54 2.56
N HIS A 428 55.95 -6.28 2.84
CA HIS A 428 56.83 -5.36 3.54
C HIS A 428 57.00 -5.75 5.02
N LEU A 429 55.89 -6.12 5.69
CA LEU A 429 55.93 -6.66 7.05
C LEU A 429 56.77 -7.95 7.13
N TRP A 430 56.64 -8.85 6.15
CA TRP A 430 57.44 -10.07 6.10
C TRP A 430 58.94 -9.78 5.99
N LEU A 431 59.34 -8.88 5.09
CA LEU A 431 60.74 -8.46 4.92
C LEU A 431 61.29 -7.79 6.18
N GLN A 432 60.52 -6.88 6.80
CA GLN A 432 60.91 -6.17 8.03
C GLN A 432 61.08 -7.12 9.22
N PHE A 433 60.14 -8.04 9.43
CA PHE A 433 60.16 -8.96 10.57
C PHE A 433 61.15 -10.11 10.39
N ASN A 434 61.20 -10.76 9.22
CA ASN A 434 62.07 -11.91 8.98
C ASN A 434 63.53 -11.49 8.66
N GLY A 435 63.71 -10.27 8.11
CA GLY A 435 65.01 -9.67 7.84
C GLY A 435 65.54 -8.87 9.03
N ASP A 436 65.17 -7.59 9.12
CA ASP A 436 65.94 -6.64 9.92
C ASP A 436 65.64 -6.68 11.41
N LEU A 437 64.38 -6.86 11.81
CA LEU A 437 64.03 -7.10 13.23
C LEU A 437 64.65 -8.39 13.75
N ARG A 438 64.71 -9.43 12.92
CA ARG A 438 65.38 -10.69 13.27
C ARG A 438 66.87 -10.47 13.53
N LYS A 439 67.60 -9.85 12.59
CA LYS A 439 69.03 -9.49 12.77
C LYS A 439 69.26 -8.61 14.01
N ARG A 440 68.33 -7.68 14.28
CA ARG A 440 68.37 -6.77 15.43
C ARG A 440 68.24 -7.53 16.75
N ILE A 441 67.29 -8.47 16.85
CA ILE A 441 67.14 -9.36 18.02
C ILE A 441 68.34 -10.30 18.18
N GLU A 442 68.81 -10.93 17.10
CA GLU A 442 70.03 -11.78 17.13
C GLU A 442 71.27 -10.97 17.56
N GLY A 443 71.36 -9.69 17.16
CA GLY A 443 72.41 -8.75 17.57
C GLY A 443 72.26 -8.19 18.99
N LEU A 444 71.06 -8.20 19.58
CA LEU A 444 70.84 -7.94 21.00
C LEU A 444 71.20 -9.16 21.84
N GLN A 445 70.81 -10.37 21.40
CA GLN A 445 71.20 -11.62 22.05
C GLN A 445 72.73 -11.74 22.14
N LYS A 446 73.47 -11.58 21.04
CA LYS A 446 74.95 -11.65 21.07
C LYS A 446 75.59 -10.61 21.99
N ARG A 447 75.03 -9.39 22.06
CA ARG A 447 75.50 -8.35 23.01
C ARG A 447 75.18 -8.72 24.45
N SER A 448 74.01 -9.31 24.71
CA SER A 448 73.65 -9.84 26.03
C SER A 448 74.62 -10.95 26.47
N GLU A 449 74.90 -11.92 25.61
CA GLU A 449 75.83 -13.05 25.85
C GLU A 449 77.27 -12.57 26.11
N SER A 450 77.67 -11.45 25.49
CA SER A 450 79.00 -10.85 25.72
C SER A 450 79.14 -10.08 27.05
N LYS A 451 78.04 -9.79 27.75
CA LYS A 451 78.07 -9.16 29.09
C LYS A 451 78.03 -10.24 30.16
N THR A 452 79.14 -10.41 30.89
CA THR A 452 79.40 -11.52 31.82
C THR A 452 78.42 -11.67 33.00
N LEU A 453 77.55 -10.69 33.26
CA LEU A 453 76.50 -10.74 34.27
C LEU A 453 75.19 -10.16 33.71
N LEU A 454 74.42 -11.00 33.03
CA LEU A 454 73.03 -10.72 32.68
C LEU A 454 72.13 -10.85 33.91
N SER A 455 71.29 -9.85 34.17
CA SER A 455 70.21 -10.01 35.15
C SER A 455 69.17 -11.02 34.66
N ALA A 456 68.56 -11.76 35.60
CA ALA A 456 67.46 -12.67 35.28
C ALA A 456 66.28 -11.95 34.58
N GLN A 457 66.11 -10.65 34.86
CA GLN A 457 65.07 -9.80 34.26
C GLN A 457 65.34 -9.49 32.78
N GLN A 458 66.59 -9.14 32.40
CA GLN A 458 66.98 -8.96 31.00
C GLN A 458 66.82 -10.26 30.20
N ASN A 459 67.24 -11.41 30.75
CA ASN A 459 67.07 -12.71 30.11
C ASN A 459 65.59 -13.07 29.87
N LYS A 460 64.73 -12.83 30.86
CA LYS A 460 63.28 -13.02 30.70
C LYS A 460 62.71 -12.09 29.63
N LEU A 461 63.10 -10.82 29.61
CA LEU A 461 62.61 -9.85 28.63
C LEU A 461 63.06 -10.18 27.20
N LEU A 462 64.29 -10.68 27.01
CA LEU A 462 64.79 -11.18 25.72
C LEU A 462 63.96 -12.38 25.23
N GLN A 463 63.65 -13.34 26.11
CA GLN A 463 62.79 -14.49 25.78
C GLN A 463 61.35 -14.05 25.43
N GLU A 464 60.78 -13.08 26.15
CA GLU A 464 59.48 -12.50 25.82
C GLU A 464 59.49 -11.83 24.44
N VAL A 465 60.52 -11.05 24.11
CA VAL A 465 60.69 -10.41 22.77
C VAL A 465 60.86 -11.45 21.66
N GLN A 466 61.66 -12.51 21.87
CA GLN A 466 61.82 -13.61 20.91
C GLN A 466 60.51 -14.38 20.69
N HIS A 467 59.73 -14.64 21.75
CA HIS A 467 58.44 -15.30 21.64
C HIS A 467 57.41 -14.44 20.88
N LEU A 468 57.35 -13.13 21.18
CA LEU A 468 56.50 -12.18 20.46
C LEU A 468 56.90 -12.06 18.99
N HIS A 469 58.19 -11.97 18.67
CA HIS A 469 58.70 -11.95 17.29
C HIS A 469 58.28 -13.19 16.49
N LYS A 470 58.44 -14.39 17.08
CA LYS A 470 57.98 -15.65 16.48
C LYS A 470 56.46 -15.67 16.26
N ASN A 471 55.68 -15.16 17.21
CA ASN A 471 54.22 -15.07 17.10
C ASN A 471 53.79 -14.07 16.00
N MET A 472 54.48 -12.94 15.85
CA MET A 472 54.21 -11.98 14.77
C MET A 472 54.59 -12.54 13.40
N LEU A 473 55.75 -13.21 13.25
CA LEU A 473 56.09 -13.93 12.02
C LEU A 473 55.03 -14.97 11.66
N GLN A 474 54.56 -15.77 12.63
CA GLN A 474 53.51 -16.76 12.39
C GLN A 474 52.17 -16.11 11.99
N ALA A 475 51.84 -14.93 12.53
CA ALA A 475 50.66 -14.17 12.14
C ALA A 475 50.78 -13.62 10.70
N ILE A 476 51.95 -13.09 10.32
CA ILE A 476 52.25 -12.62 8.95
C ILE A 476 52.18 -13.78 7.95
N GLU A 477 52.80 -14.94 8.23
CA GLU A 477 52.67 -16.15 7.39
C GLU A 477 51.21 -16.55 7.14
N GLN A 478 50.35 -16.42 8.17
CA GLN A 478 48.95 -16.85 8.11
C GLN A 478 48.01 -15.81 7.47
N GLY A 479 48.45 -14.54 7.33
CA GLY A 479 47.57 -13.43 6.97
C GLY A 479 46.64 -13.02 8.12
N ASP A 480 47.07 -13.19 9.37
CA ASP A 480 46.29 -12.95 10.59
C ASP A 480 46.41 -11.48 11.03
N LEU A 481 45.76 -10.59 10.26
CA LEU A 481 45.89 -9.12 10.37
C LEU A 481 45.46 -8.56 11.73
N GLU A 482 44.45 -9.14 12.37
CA GLU A 482 44.01 -8.74 13.71
C GLU A 482 45.09 -9.05 14.75
N ARG A 483 45.66 -10.26 14.68
CA ARG A 483 46.73 -10.70 15.58
C ARG A 483 48.04 -9.94 15.35
N ILE A 484 48.36 -9.55 14.11
CA ILE A 484 49.50 -8.66 13.84
C ILE A 484 49.32 -7.34 14.60
N ASN A 485 48.18 -6.68 14.45
CA ASN A 485 47.91 -5.40 15.11
C ASN A 485 47.93 -5.51 16.64
N GLN A 486 47.30 -6.54 17.22
CA GLN A 486 47.30 -6.79 18.67
C GLN A 486 48.72 -7.04 19.23
N LEU A 487 49.58 -7.74 18.49
CA LEU A 487 50.95 -8.03 18.94
C LEU A 487 51.91 -6.85 18.73
N ASN A 488 51.66 -5.97 17.77
CA ASN A 488 52.61 -4.93 17.33
C ASN A 488 52.95 -3.92 18.43
N GLU A 489 51.96 -3.43 19.18
CA GLU A 489 52.18 -2.49 20.28
C GLU A 489 52.99 -3.14 21.41
N VAL A 490 52.58 -4.34 21.85
CA VAL A 490 53.23 -5.09 22.92
C VAL A 490 54.67 -5.46 22.55
N PHE A 491 54.89 -5.91 21.30
CA PHE A 491 56.22 -6.21 20.78
C PHE A 491 57.12 -4.98 20.72
N THR A 492 56.59 -3.84 20.21
CA THR A 492 57.36 -2.59 20.10
C THR A 492 57.79 -2.08 21.48
N LEU A 493 56.86 -2.03 22.45
CA LEU A 493 57.15 -1.61 23.82
C LEU A 493 58.18 -2.53 24.51
N LYS A 494 58.05 -3.85 24.34
CA LYS A 494 58.99 -4.83 24.90
C LYS A 494 60.38 -4.75 24.26
N LEU A 495 60.46 -4.55 22.94
CA LEU A 495 61.72 -4.39 22.22
C LEU A 495 62.44 -3.09 22.63
N GLN A 496 61.73 -1.95 22.69
CA GLN A 496 62.29 -0.68 23.18
C GLN A 496 62.76 -0.79 24.63
N GLY A 497 61.97 -1.45 25.50
CA GLY A 497 62.34 -1.71 26.89
C GLY A 497 63.57 -2.61 27.04
N LEU A 498 63.81 -3.54 26.11
CA LEU A 498 65.01 -4.36 26.05
C LEU A 498 66.24 -3.57 25.59
N GLU A 499 66.07 -2.72 24.58
CA GLU A 499 67.15 -1.88 24.04
C GLU A 499 67.59 -0.77 25.01
N ALA A 500 66.69 -0.29 25.87
CA ALA A 500 67.04 0.58 26.99
C ALA A 500 67.80 -0.12 28.14
N GLN A 501 67.94 -1.45 28.09
CA GLN A 501 68.57 -2.27 29.13
C GLN A 501 69.85 -3.01 28.69
N ILE A 502 70.25 -2.95 27.41
CA ILE A 502 71.41 -3.69 26.84
C ILE A 502 72.47 -2.74 26.29
#